data_AF-A0A520JCN5-F1
#
_entry.id   AF-A0A520JCN5-F1
#
_cell.length_a   1.000
_cell.length_b   1.000
_cell.length_c   1.000
_cell.angle_alpha   90.00
_cell.angle_beta   90.00
_cell.angle_gamma   90.00
#
_symmetry.space_group_name_H-M   'P 1'
#
loop_
_entity.id
_entity.type
_entity.pdbx_description
1 polymer ?
#
loop_
_entity_poly.entity_id
_entity_poly.type
_entity_poly.pdbx_seq_one_letter_code
_entity_poly.pdbx_strand_id
1 'polypeptide(L)'
;MKVRAATSGIALMMALAGCGGDDGDTAATPPPAATTPAATTLAGVVPAVGETAAYRDTLLKLTFDAPPVVTGLGTIRVYRSDGTLVDTIDTSPNV
;
A
#
# COMPACT_ATOMS: atom_id res chain seq x y z
N MET A 1 -24.66 21.48 -6.93
CA MET A 1 -23.93 20.35 -7.53
C MET A 1 -23.93 19.21 -6.53
N LYS A 2 -24.49 18.05 -6.91
CA LYS A 2 -24.79 16.94 -6.02
C LYS A 2 -24.14 15.70 -6.62
N VAL A 3 -23.00 15.28 -6.08
CA VAL A 3 -22.23 14.14 -6.58
C VAL A 3 -22.87 12.87 -6.03
N ARG A 4 -23.35 12.01 -6.92
CA ARG A 4 -23.80 10.64 -6.59
C ARG A 4 -22.61 9.70 -6.77
N ALA A 5 -22.25 8.98 -5.72
CA ALA A 5 -21.25 7.92 -5.77
C ALA A 5 -21.77 6.76 -6.64
N ALA A 6 -21.02 6.40 -7.67
CA ALA A 6 -21.26 5.20 -8.46
C ALA A 6 -20.59 4.02 -7.76
N THR A 7 -21.36 3.23 -7.03
CA THR A 7 -20.94 1.92 -6.54
C THR A 7 -20.93 0.98 -7.74
N SER A 8 -19.77 0.78 -8.36
CA SER A 8 -19.56 -0.28 -9.36
C SER A 8 -19.57 -1.64 -8.65
N GLY A 9 -20.76 -2.17 -8.43
CA GLY A 9 -20.96 -3.58 -8.10
C GLY A 9 -20.79 -4.41 -9.36
N ILE A 10 -19.63 -5.04 -9.51
CA ILE A 10 -19.41 -6.07 -10.53
C ILE A 10 -20.34 -7.23 -10.21
N ALA A 11 -21.36 -7.41 -11.04
CA ALA A 11 -22.23 -8.57 -11.02
C ALA A 11 -21.43 -9.78 -11.55
N LEU A 12 -21.08 -10.71 -10.64
CA LEU A 12 -20.58 -12.03 -11.04
C LEU A 12 -21.76 -13.01 -11.01
N MET A 13 -22.48 -13.07 -12.13
CA MET A 13 -23.42 -14.14 -12.42
C MET A 13 -22.64 -15.25 -13.13
N MET A 14 -22.45 -16.41 -12.50
CA MET A 14 -22.23 -17.67 -13.19
C MET A 14 -22.89 -18.79 -12.38
N ALA A 15 -23.88 -19.41 -13.02
CA ALA A 15 -24.61 -20.59 -12.58
C ALA A 15 -23.77 -21.86 -12.76
N LEU A 16 -24.06 -22.95 -12.02
CA LEU A 16 -24.79 -24.13 -12.53
C LEU A 16 -24.74 -25.34 -11.57
N ALA A 17 -25.88 -26.04 -11.50
CA ALA A 17 -26.08 -27.49 -11.35
C ALA A 17 -25.59 -28.24 -10.08
N GLY A 18 -26.55 -28.79 -9.34
CA GLY A 18 -26.32 -29.86 -8.37
C GLY A 18 -27.58 -30.25 -7.62
N CYS A 19 -28.41 -31.11 -8.23
CA CYS A 19 -29.42 -31.90 -7.52
C CYS A 19 -28.69 -33.06 -6.82
N GLY A 20 -28.99 -33.30 -5.54
CA GLY A 20 -28.53 -34.47 -4.80
C GLY A 20 -28.40 -34.18 -3.32
N GLY A 21 -29.34 -34.68 -2.52
CA GLY A 21 -29.24 -34.68 -1.07
C GLY A 21 -28.37 -35.83 -0.59
N ASP A 22 -27.57 -35.57 0.45
CA ASP A 22 -27.07 -36.55 1.42
C ASP A 22 -26.63 -35.74 2.65
N ASP A 23 -27.21 -36.08 3.81
CA ASP A 23 -26.94 -35.46 5.10
C ASP A 23 -25.50 -35.73 5.55
N GLY A 24 -24.62 -34.76 5.37
CA GLY A 24 -23.23 -34.82 5.83
C GLY A 24 -22.69 -33.42 6.03
N ASP A 25 -22.85 -32.88 7.24
CA ASP A 25 -22.30 -31.61 7.70
C ASP A 25 -20.77 -31.65 7.64
N THR A 26 -20.22 -31.41 6.44
CA THR A 26 -18.82 -31.03 6.28
C THR A 26 -18.83 -29.52 6.11
N ALA A 27 -18.96 -28.81 7.23
CA ALA A 27 -18.75 -27.37 7.27
C ALA A 27 -17.38 -27.08 6.63
N ALA A 28 -17.41 -26.63 5.37
CA ALA A 28 -16.22 -26.19 4.67
C ALA A 28 -15.60 -25.09 5.52
N THR A 29 -14.42 -25.37 6.10
CA THR A 29 -13.68 -24.38 6.88
C THR A 29 -13.43 -23.18 5.95
N PRO A 30 -13.89 -21.96 6.28
CA PRO A 30 -13.64 -20.82 5.44
C PRO A 30 -12.12 -20.66 5.27
N PRO A 31 -11.63 -20.40 4.05
CA PRO A 31 -10.22 -20.13 3.85
C PRO A 31 -9.81 -18.97 4.77
N PRO A 32 -8.59 -19.00 5.36
CA PRO A 32 -8.14 -17.95 6.25
C PRO A 32 -8.30 -16.61 5.53
N ALA A 33 -9.02 -15.69 6.17
CA ALA A 33 -9.22 -14.35 5.64
C ALA A 33 -7.84 -13.79 5.29
N ALA A 34 -7.67 -13.40 4.02
CA ALA A 34 -6.46 -12.74 3.58
C ALA A 34 -6.30 -11.46 4.39
N THR A 35 -5.39 -11.48 5.37
CA THR A 35 -5.04 -10.28 6.13
C THR A 35 -4.23 -9.41 5.20
N THR A 36 -4.89 -8.43 4.56
CA THR A 36 -4.17 -7.36 3.86
C THR A 36 -3.23 -6.72 4.87
N PRO A 37 -1.90 -6.64 4.59
CA PRO A 37 -0.98 -5.96 5.49
C PRO A 37 -1.47 -4.54 5.72
N ALA A 38 -1.55 -4.13 6.99
CA ALA A 38 -1.85 -2.74 7.32
C ALA A 38 -0.80 -1.85 6.65
N ALA A 39 -1.26 -0.83 5.93
CA ALA A 39 -0.37 0.13 5.28
C ALA A 39 0.43 0.87 6.36
N THR A 40 1.76 0.76 6.29
CA THR A 40 2.67 1.49 7.17
C THR A 40 2.54 3.00 6.92
N THR A 41 2.52 3.80 7.97
CA THR A 41 2.46 5.26 7.85
C THR A 41 3.80 5.91 8.18
N LEU A 42 4.06 7.07 7.56
CA LEU A 42 5.26 7.85 7.82
C LEU A 42 5.11 8.57 9.15
N ALA A 43 5.91 8.18 10.14
CA ALA A 43 5.88 8.73 11.50
C ALA A 43 6.82 9.93 11.67
N GLY A 44 7.88 10.05 10.87
CA GLY A 44 8.83 11.15 10.97
C GLY A 44 9.76 11.30 9.77
N VAL A 45 10.22 12.53 9.55
CA VAL A 45 11.15 12.91 8.47
C VAL A 45 12.22 13.82 9.03
N VAL A 46 13.48 13.57 8.64
CA VAL A 46 14.62 14.47 8.90
C VAL A 46 15.33 14.76 7.58
N PRO A 47 15.58 16.04 7.23
CA PRO A 47 15.12 17.25 7.91
C PRO A 47 13.59 17.33 8.02
N ALA A 48 13.09 18.05 9.03
CA ALA A 48 11.66 18.21 9.21
C ALA A 48 11.04 18.92 8.00
N VAL A 49 9.75 18.65 7.73
CA VAL A 49 9.03 19.34 6.65
C VAL A 49 9.01 20.84 6.93
N GLY A 50 9.50 21.63 5.97
CA GLY A 50 9.62 23.09 6.10
C GLY A 50 10.85 23.57 6.87
N GLU A 51 11.76 22.68 7.25
CA GLU A 51 13.04 23.06 7.85
C GLU A 51 13.86 23.92 6.87
N THR A 52 14.37 25.05 7.32
CA THR A 52 15.13 26.00 6.49
C THR A 52 16.60 26.10 6.90
N ALA A 53 16.96 25.61 8.08
CA ALA A 53 18.32 25.66 8.61
C ALA A 53 19.04 24.29 8.51
N ALA A 54 18.55 23.38 7.68
CA ALA A 54 19.22 22.10 7.44
C ALA A 54 20.50 22.27 6.60
N TYR A 55 21.59 21.64 7.03
CA TYR A 55 22.81 21.57 6.23
C TYR A 55 22.60 20.68 5.00
N ARG A 56 23.26 21.01 3.87
CA ARG A 56 23.08 20.27 2.61
C ARG A 56 23.55 18.81 2.67
N ASP A 57 24.48 18.51 3.56
CA ASP A 57 25.02 17.20 3.84
C ASP A 57 24.23 16.42 4.92
N THR A 58 23.12 16.98 5.42
CA THR A 58 22.23 16.26 6.34
C THR A 58 21.61 15.06 5.65
N LEU A 59 21.78 13.88 6.24
CA LEU A 59 21.17 12.65 5.74
C LEU A 59 19.64 12.71 5.83
N LEU A 60 18.97 12.33 4.74
CA LEU A 60 17.53 12.12 4.72
C LEU A 60 17.19 10.86 5.52
N LYS A 61 16.36 10.99 6.56
CA LYS A 61 15.87 9.85 7.36
C LYS A 61 14.35 9.83 7.36
N LEU A 62 13.80 8.66 7.06
CA LEU A 62 12.36 8.36 7.11
C LEU A 62 12.11 7.37 8.25
N THR A 63 11.18 7.70 9.14
CA THR A 63 10.77 6.83 10.25
C THR A 63 9.33 6.41 10.04
N PHE A 64 9.05 5.13 10.23
CA PHE A 64 7.75 4.53 10.05
C PHE A 64 7.19 4.04 11.40
N ASP A 65 5.87 4.03 11.53
CA ASP A 65 5.15 3.59 12.74
C ASP A 65 5.17 2.06 12.94
N ALA A 66 5.46 1.32 11.88
CA ALA A 66 5.65 -0.12 11.86
C ALA A 66 6.82 -0.48 10.93
N PRO A 67 7.40 -1.69 11.04
CA PRO A 67 8.39 -2.17 10.09
C PRO A 67 7.84 -2.07 8.66
N PRO A 68 8.49 -1.33 7.74
CA PRO A 68 8.01 -1.21 6.37
C PRO A 68 8.17 -2.55 5.65
N VAL A 69 7.12 -2.99 4.96
CA VAL A 69 7.21 -4.13 4.04
C VAL A 69 7.80 -3.62 2.73
N VAL A 70 9.08 -3.88 2.50
CA VAL A 70 9.73 -3.57 1.22
C VAL A 70 9.29 -4.64 0.22
N THR A 71 8.21 -4.36 -0.52
CA THR A 71 7.72 -5.24 -1.59
C THR A 71 8.57 -5.17 -2.86
N GLY A 72 9.65 -4.37 -2.84
CA GLY A 72 10.55 -4.18 -3.97
C GLY A 72 9.96 -3.36 -5.12
N LEU A 73 8.84 -2.66 -4.91
CA LEU A 73 8.17 -1.84 -5.94
C LEU A 73 8.14 -0.35 -5.58
N GLY A 74 8.86 0.06 -4.53
CA GLY A 74 8.88 1.45 -4.06
C GLY A 74 9.94 2.29 -4.78
N THR A 75 9.69 3.58 -4.91
CA THR A 75 10.68 4.54 -5.43
C THR A 75 10.71 5.77 -4.54
N ILE A 76 11.90 6.25 -4.20
CA ILE A 76 12.08 7.54 -3.51
C ILE A 76 12.58 8.54 -4.54
N ARG A 77 11.86 9.66 -4.70
CA ARG A 77 12.24 10.73 -5.64
C ARG A 77 12.58 11.99 -4.88
N VAL A 78 13.76 12.54 -5.13
CA VAL A 78 14.25 13.77 -4.49
C VAL A 78 14.09 14.91 -5.48
N TYR A 79 13.39 15.96 -5.07
CA TYR A 79 13.15 17.15 -5.88
C TYR A 79 13.79 18.38 -5.24
N ARG A 80 14.22 19.33 -6.07
CA ARG A 80 14.46 20.70 -5.62
C ARG A 80 13.12 21.41 -5.40
N SER A 81 13.17 22.55 -4.69
CA SER A 81 12.01 23.41 -4.49
C SER A 81 11.38 23.94 -5.79
N ASP A 82 12.16 23.98 -6.89
CA ASP A 82 11.68 24.37 -8.22
C ASP A 82 10.96 23.22 -8.98
N GLY A 83 10.83 22.04 -8.37
CA GLY A 83 10.20 20.86 -8.97
C GLY A 83 11.14 20.03 -9.85
N THR A 84 12.41 20.42 -10.01
CA THR A 84 13.38 19.61 -10.75
C THR A 84 13.69 18.33 -9.97
N LEU A 85 13.59 17.18 -10.65
CA LEU A 85 14.04 15.90 -10.11
C LEU A 85 15.57 15.90 -10.00
N VAL A 86 16.08 15.67 -8.80
CA VAL A 86 17.51 15.57 -8.49
C VAL A 86 17.97 14.13 -8.50
N ASP A 87 17.16 13.24 -7.92
CA ASP A 87 17.54 11.85 -7.74
C ASP A 87 16.32 10.92 -7.70
N THR A 88 16.53 9.66 -8.06
CA THR A 88 15.56 8.58 -7.97
C THR A 88 16.26 7.36 -7.38
N ILE A 89 15.86 7.00 -6.17
CA ILE A 89 16.35 5.81 -5.47
C ILE A 89 15.33 4.70 -5.70
N ASP A 90 15.78 3.65 -6.38
CA ASP A 90 15.04 2.40 -6.50
C ASP A 90 15.18 1.60 -5.20
N THR A 91 14.04 1.14 -4.66
CA THR A 91 14.01 0.32 -3.43
C THR A 91 13.80 -1.16 -3.73
N SER A 92 13.85 -1.54 -5.01
CA SER A 92 13.87 -2.93 -5.44
C SER A 92 15.03 -3.69 -4.78
N PRO A 93 14.84 -4.97 -4.44
CA PRO A 93 15.95 -5.80 -3.97
C PRO A 93 17.04 -5.84 -5.04
N ASN A 94 18.29 -5.61 -4.64
CA ASN A 94 19.45 -5.79 -5.49
C ASN A 94 19.70 -7.32 -5.61
N VAL A 95 19.11 -7.92 -6.64
CA VAL A 95 19.18 -9.37 -6.91
C VAL A 95 20.34 -9.72 -7.83
#